data_AF-A0A7C3X7R1-F1
#
_entry.id   AF-A0A7C3X7R1-F1
#
_cell.length_a   1.000
_cell.length_b   1.000
_cell.length_c   1.000
_cell.angle_alpha   90.00
_cell.angle_beta   90.00
_cell.angle_gamma   90.00
#
_symmetry.space_group_name_H-M   'P 1'
#
loop_
_entity.id
_entity.type
_entity.pdbx_description
1 polymer ?
#
loop_
_entity_poly.entity_id
_entity_poly.type
_entity_poly.pdbx_seq_one_letter_code
_entity_poly.pdbx_strand_id
1 'polypeptide(L)'
;RGEGYREDLHAIEQYLRDVRPVKIGVDGGADALLDMGLKPDVIIGDMDSVSDDALRCGAELVVHGYATGSREAPGLKRLHEMGLTAQVFHIPGTSEDAALLLADESGASLIVAVGTHFSLVDFLDKGRGGMASTFLVRLRIGSKLVDAKGIGRLWSERRRPAVIEILAIVAAALFPVAVVAVNSPFLRTFLKALRLWVASMIEAP
;
A
#
# COMPACT_ATOMS: atom_id res chain seq x y z
N ARG A 1 -7.35 -13.82 2.94
CA ARG A 1 -8.23 -13.74 1.74
C ARG A 1 -9.58 -13.08 2.08
N GLY A 2 -9.58 -11.92 2.73
CA GLY A 2 -10.85 -11.33 3.17
C GLY A 2 -11.59 -10.57 2.08
N GLU A 3 -12.92 -10.47 2.16
CA GLU A 3 -13.70 -9.70 1.17
C GLU A 3 -13.23 -8.25 1.05
N GLY A 4 -13.08 -7.79 -0.19
CA GLY A 4 -12.64 -6.44 -0.50
C GLY A 4 -11.12 -6.23 -0.53
N TYR A 5 -10.30 -7.28 -0.35
CA TYR A 5 -8.84 -7.11 -0.24
C TYR A 5 -8.20 -6.48 -1.49
N ARG A 6 -8.76 -6.71 -2.68
CA ARG A 6 -8.23 -6.16 -3.93
C ARG A 6 -8.46 -4.67 -4.01
N GLU A 7 -9.66 -4.24 -3.62
CA GLU A 7 -10.06 -2.84 -3.52
C GLU A 7 -9.23 -2.13 -2.46
N ASP A 8 -9.01 -2.76 -1.31
CA ASP A 8 -8.15 -2.26 -0.23
C ASP A 8 -6.71 -2.07 -0.72
N LEU A 9 -6.14 -3.05 -1.43
CA LEU A 9 -4.79 -2.97 -1.99
C LEU A 9 -4.68 -1.86 -3.04
N HIS A 10 -5.69 -1.72 -3.90
CA HIS A 10 -5.73 -0.60 -4.87
C HIS A 10 -5.81 0.75 -4.17
N ALA A 11 -6.59 0.86 -3.08
CA ALA A 11 -6.72 2.10 -2.32
C ALA A 11 -5.39 2.57 -1.72
N ILE A 12 -4.46 1.65 -1.44
CA ILE A 12 -3.14 1.95 -0.88
C ILE A 12 -2.01 1.84 -1.91
N GLU A 13 -2.29 1.72 -3.20
CA GLU A 13 -1.26 1.50 -4.24
C GLU A 13 -0.17 2.58 -4.21
N GLN A 14 -0.57 3.85 -4.05
CA GLN A 14 0.37 4.95 -3.95
C GLN A 14 1.25 4.84 -2.69
N TYR A 15 0.66 4.44 -1.56
CA TYR A 15 1.41 4.21 -0.32
C TYR A 15 2.43 3.07 -0.49
N LEU A 16 2.05 1.97 -1.12
CA LEU A 16 2.96 0.87 -1.43
C LEU A 16 4.15 1.31 -2.30
N ARG A 17 3.90 2.18 -3.28
CA ARG A 17 4.91 2.72 -4.19
C ARG A 17 5.86 3.72 -3.53
N ASP A 18 5.30 4.67 -2.79
CA ASP A 18 6.05 5.81 -2.24
C ASP A 18 6.81 5.41 -0.96
N VAL A 19 6.15 4.67 -0.07
CA VAL A 19 6.71 4.29 1.25
C VAL A 19 7.49 2.98 1.20
N ARG A 20 7.15 2.08 0.28
CA ARG A 20 7.73 0.73 0.17
C ARG A 20 7.77 0.00 1.53
N PRO A 21 6.62 -0.17 2.19
CA PRO A 21 6.55 -0.79 3.50
C PRO A 21 6.92 -2.28 3.45
N VAL A 22 7.25 -2.82 4.63
CA VAL A 22 7.34 -4.28 4.85
C VAL A 22 5.95 -4.88 4.66
N LYS A 23 5.84 -5.87 3.79
CA LYS A 23 4.60 -6.58 3.44
C LYS A 23 4.58 -7.91 4.18
N ILE A 24 3.65 -8.03 5.13
CA ILE A 24 3.46 -9.26 5.91
C ILE A 24 2.23 -9.98 5.35
N GLY A 25 2.43 -11.16 4.77
CA GLY A 25 1.36 -12.05 4.34
C GLY A 25 0.93 -12.95 5.50
N VAL A 26 -0.36 -12.92 5.85
CA VAL A 26 -0.91 -13.77 6.92
C VAL A 26 -1.73 -14.91 6.32
N ASP A 27 -1.36 -16.16 6.63
CA ASP A 27 -1.95 -17.37 6.03
C ASP A 27 -2.09 -17.21 4.49
N GLY A 28 -3.25 -17.56 3.92
CA GLY A 28 -3.55 -17.37 2.49
C GLY A 28 -3.62 -15.90 2.02
N GLY A 29 -3.37 -14.92 2.90
CA GLY A 29 -3.08 -13.54 2.54
C GLY A 29 -1.74 -13.38 1.81
N ALA A 30 -0.78 -14.29 2.02
CA ALA A 30 0.46 -14.33 1.26
C ALA A 30 0.20 -14.60 -0.23
N ASP A 31 -0.70 -15.53 -0.56
CA ASP A 31 -1.12 -15.78 -1.95
C ASP A 31 -1.76 -14.54 -2.56
N ALA A 32 -2.62 -13.85 -1.80
CA ALA A 32 -3.33 -12.66 -2.27
C ALA A 32 -2.38 -11.50 -2.62
N LEU A 33 -1.24 -11.38 -1.91
CA LEU A 33 -0.20 -10.42 -2.26
C LEU A 33 0.46 -10.81 -3.59
N LEU A 34 0.81 -12.08 -3.78
CA LEU A 34 1.45 -12.55 -5.01
C LEU A 34 0.53 -12.45 -6.23
N ASP A 35 -0.76 -12.76 -6.07
CA ASP A 35 -1.78 -12.58 -7.11
C ASP A 35 -1.86 -11.12 -7.58
N MET A 36 -1.44 -10.18 -6.74
CA MET A 36 -1.38 -8.74 -7.04
C MET A 36 -0.01 -8.26 -7.48
N GLY A 37 0.94 -9.18 -7.74
CA GLY A 37 2.31 -8.86 -8.12
C GLY A 37 3.14 -8.25 -6.98
N LEU A 38 2.65 -8.36 -5.73
CA LEU A 38 3.33 -7.88 -4.54
C LEU A 38 4.02 -9.07 -3.86
N LYS A 39 5.35 -9.09 -3.84
CA LYS A 39 6.09 -10.11 -3.11
C LYS A 39 6.05 -9.82 -1.60
N PRO A 40 5.58 -10.75 -0.74
CA PRO A 40 5.68 -10.61 0.71
C PRO A 40 7.15 -10.55 1.15
N ASP A 41 7.43 -9.76 2.19
CA ASP A 41 8.72 -9.77 2.87
C ASP A 41 8.74 -10.82 4.00
N VAL A 42 7.60 -10.98 4.68
CA VAL A 42 7.39 -11.97 5.74
C VAL A 42 6.07 -12.71 5.46
N ILE A 43 6.05 -14.02 5.70
CA ILE A 43 4.83 -14.84 5.71
C ILE A 43 4.68 -15.43 7.12
N ILE A 44 3.56 -15.15 7.77
CA ILE A 44 3.26 -15.65 9.11
C ILE A 44 1.92 -16.38 9.17
N GLY A 45 1.87 -17.49 9.89
CA GLY A 45 0.62 -18.18 10.18
C GLY A 45 0.69 -19.71 10.09
N ASP A 46 -0.42 -20.31 9.71
CA ASP A 46 -0.54 -21.73 9.40
C ASP A 46 -0.07 -21.99 7.96
N MET A 47 1.09 -22.61 7.84
CA MET A 47 1.72 -22.88 6.54
C MET A 47 0.89 -23.82 5.68
N ASP A 48 0.00 -24.65 6.25
CA ASP A 48 -0.89 -25.53 5.49
C ASP A 48 -1.93 -24.75 4.67
N SER A 49 -2.22 -23.51 5.05
CA SER A 49 -3.15 -22.62 4.36
C SER A 49 -2.52 -21.76 3.25
N VAL A 50 -1.20 -21.89 3.04
CA VAL A 50 -0.41 -21.10 2.09
C VAL A 50 -0.05 -21.94 0.86
N SER A 51 -0.05 -21.35 -0.34
CA SER A 51 0.40 -22.07 -1.54
C SER A 51 1.91 -22.32 -1.55
N ASP A 52 2.31 -23.38 -2.26
CA ASP A 52 3.71 -23.72 -2.47
C ASP A 52 4.51 -22.59 -3.13
N ASP A 53 3.90 -21.89 -4.09
CA ASP A 53 4.49 -20.76 -4.79
C ASP A 53 4.73 -19.59 -3.83
N ALA A 54 3.78 -19.34 -2.92
CA ALA A 54 3.94 -18.33 -1.88
C ALA A 54 5.04 -18.68 -0.89
N LEU A 55 5.12 -19.93 -0.44
CA LEU A 55 6.19 -20.36 0.48
C LEU A 55 7.58 -20.30 -0.16
N ARG A 56 7.67 -20.50 -1.49
CA ARG A 56 8.94 -20.42 -2.25
C ARG A 56 9.25 -19.02 -2.79
N CYS A 57 8.41 -18.02 -2.54
CA CYS A 57 8.63 -16.69 -3.11
C CYS A 57 9.88 -15.99 -2.56
N GLY A 58 10.47 -16.50 -1.47
CA GLY A 58 11.67 -15.96 -0.83
C GLY A 58 11.37 -14.91 0.23
N ALA A 59 10.20 -14.99 0.85
CA ALA A 59 9.87 -14.26 2.08
C ALA A 59 10.47 -14.96 3.31
N GLU A 60 10.64 -14.23 4.40
CA GLU A 60 10.94 -14.84 5.69
C GLU A 60 9.70 -15.58 6.22
N LEU A 61 9.86 -16.86 6.55
CA LEU A 61 8.75 -17.71 6.99
C LEU A 61 8.71 -17.79 8.52
N VAL A 62 7.54 -17.48 9.08
CA VAL A 62 7.28 -17.50 10.53
C VAL A 62 6.07 -18.37 10.81
N VAL A 63 6.27 -19.56 11.36
CA VAL A 63 5.17 -20.45 11.73
C VAL A 63 4.52 -19.94 13.01
N HIS A 64 3.21 -19.75 12.97
CA HIS A 64 2.44 -19.42 14.17
C HIS A 64 2.27 -20.69 15.02
N GLY A 65 2.85 -20.70 16.22
CA GLY A 65 2.75 -21.81 17.16
C GLY A 65 1.69 -21.54 18.24
N TYR A 66 0.56 -22.24 18.19
CA TYR A 66 -0.48 -22.13 19.21
C TYR A 66 0.03 -22.52 20.62
N ALA A 67 -0.46 -21.80 21.64
CA ALA A 67 0.01 -21.93 23.03
C ALA A 67 -0.31 -23.28 23.72
N THR A 68 -1.06 -24.18 23.09
CA THR A 68 -1.49 -25.45 23.70
C THR A 68 -1.26 -26.65 22.79
N GLY A 69 -0.46 -27.62 23.24
CA GLY A 69 -0.69 -29.04 22.93
C GLY A 69 0.43 -29.82 22.23
N SER A 70 1.24 -29.22 21.37
CA SER A 70 2.37 -29.92 20.73
C SER A 70 3.52 -28.94 20.46
N ARG A 71 4.75 -29.33 20.83
CA ARG A 71 5.98 -28.59 20.46
C ARG A 71 6.19 -28.53 18.94
N GLU A 72 5.55 -29.41 18.18
CA GLU A 72 5.49 -29.34 16.73
C GLU A 72 4.40 -28.35 16.32
N ALA A 73 4.81 -27.21 15.78
CA ALA A 73 3.94 -26.37 14.99
C ALA A 73 3.64 -27.13 13.68
N PRO A 74 2.37 -27.50 13.37
CA PRO A 74 2.03 -28.37 12.24
C PRO A 74 2.65 -27.92 10.90
N GLY A 75 2.62 -26.61 10.64
CA GLY A 75 3.20 -26.01 9.45
C GLY A 75 4.73 -26.16 9.31
N LEU A 76 5.47 -26.43 10.40
CA LEU A 76 6.92 -26.61 10.36
C LEU A 76 7.30 -27.89 9.60
N LYS A 77 6.51 -28.97 9.76
CA LYS A 77 6.77 -30.24 9.09
C LYS A 77 6.68 -30.10 7.58
N ARG A 78 5.64 -29.42 7.09
CA ARG A 78 5.47 -29.11 5.66
C ARG A 78 6.68 -28.34 5.11
N LEU A 79 7.14 -27.31 5.83
CA LEU A 79 8.30 -26.53 5.40
C LEU A 79 9.58 -27.36 5.34
N HIS A 80 9.83 -28.22 6.33
CA HIS A 80 10.98 -29.13 6.31
C HIS A 80 10.93 -30.10 5.12
N GLU A 81 9.77 -30.68 4.80
CA GLU A 81 9.59 -31.55 3.63
C GLU A 81 9.83 -30.80 2.31
N MET A 82 9.57 -29.49 2.27
CA MET A 82 9.87 -28.62 1.13
C MET A 82 11.33 -28.13 1.08
N GLY A 83 12.15 -28.43 2.08
CA GLY A 83 13.52 -27.91 2.22
C GLY A 83 13.59 -26.43 2.58
N LEU A 84 12.54 -25.89 3.19
CA LEU A 84 12.43 -24.49 3.59
C LEU A 84 12.67 -24.34 5.10
N THR A 85 13.27 -23.22 5.49
CA THR A 85 13.53 -22.87 6.89
C THR A 85 12.54 -21.82 7.38
N ALA A 86 12.08 -21.95 8.63
CA ALA A 86 11.21 -20.98 9.26
C ALA A 86 11.53 -20.78 10.74
N GLN A 87 11.18 -19.60 11.25
CA GLN A 87 11.13 -19.33 12.68
C GLN A 87 9.77 -19.73 13.25
N VAL A 88 9.68 -20.04 14.54
CA VAL A 88 8.39 -20.32 15.20
C VAL A 88 8.08 -19.18 16.16
N PHE A 89 6.91 -18.56 16.00
CA PHE A 89 6.43 -17.51 16.87
C PHE A 89 5.25 -18.04 17.71
N HIS A 90 5.50 -18.26 19.00
CA HIS A 90 4.53 -18.83 19.92
C HIS A 90 3.70 -17.74 20.59
N ILE A 91 2.42 -17.68 20.27
CA ILE A 91 1.51 -16.69 20.85
C ILE A 91 0.08 -17.23 20.89
N PRO A 92 -0.73 -16.92 21.92
CA PRO A 92 -2.14 -17.21 21.87
C PRO A 92 -2.87 -16.25 20.92
N GLY A 93 -3.92 -16.73 20.27
CA GLY A 93 -4.77 -15.94 19.38
C GLY A 93 -4.79 -16.48 17.95
N THR A 94 -5.12 -15.63 16.99
CA THR A 94 -5.13 -15.98 15.56
C THR A 94 -3.78 -15.65 14.88
N SER A 95 -3.58 -16.13 13.66
CA SER A 95 -2.38 -15.78 12.86
C SER A 95 -2.31 -14.28 12.58
N GLU A 96 -3.46 -13.60 12.45
CA GLU A 96 -3.53 -12.15 12.30
C GLU A 96 -3.06 -11.44 13.58
N ASP A 97 -3.46 -11.92 14.75
CA ASP A 97 -3.00 -11.39 16.04
C ASP A 97 -1.47 -11.49 16.14
N ALA A 98 -0.94 -12.66 15.77
CA ALA A 98 0.49 -12.93 15.75
C ALA A 98 1.23 -11.96 14.80
N ALA A 99 0.68 -11.70 13.62
CA ALA A 99 1.25 -10.77 12.64
C ALA A 99 1.25 -9.32 13.15
N LEU A 100 0.15 -8.89 13.76
CA LEU A 100 0.01 -7.54 14.33
C LEU A 100 1.01 -7.33 15.46
N LEU A 101 1.17 -8.31 16.34
CA LEU A 101 2.14 -8.26 17.43
C LEU A 101 3.58 -8.34 16.92
N LEU A 102 3.87 -9.19 15.93
CA LEU A 102 5.19 -9.25 15.30
C LEU A 102 5.57 -7.89 14.72
N ALA A 103 4.66 -7.22 14.01
CA ALA A 103 4.91 -5.90 13.44
C ALA A 103 5.15 -4.83 14.52
N ASP A 104 4.34 -4.82 15.58
CA ASP A 104 4.47 -3.84 16.67
C ASP A 104 5.79 -4.03 17.45
N GLU A 105 6.13 -5.27 17.82
CA GLU A 105 7.38 -5.60 18.52
C GLU A 105 8.62 -5.38 17.63
N SER A 106 8.47 -5.47 16.30
CA SER A 106 9.51 -5.11 15.33
C SER A 106 9.68 -3.59 15.14
N GLY A 107 8.94 -2.77 15.90
CA GLY A 107 9.09 -1.31 15.89
C GLY A 107 8.33 -0.60 14.79
N ALA A 108 7.30 -1.22 14.21
CA ALA A 108 6.45 -0.54 13.24
C ALA A 108 5.83 0.73 13.86
N SER A 109 5.97 1.86 13.15
CA SER A 109 5.36 3.14 13.53
C SER A 109 3.93 3.29 13.01
N LEU A 110 3.59 2.58 11.93
CA LEU A 110 2.28 2.51 11.31
C LEU A 110 2.06 1.09 10.75
N ILE A 111 0.91 0.51 11.06
CA ILE A 111 0.47 -0.80 10.60
C ILE A 111 -0.81 -0.60 9.79
N VAL A 112 -0.77 -0.96 8.50
CA VAL A 112 -1.93 -0.88 7.61
C VAL A 112 -2.53 -2.26 7.45
N ALA A 113 -3.74 -2.45 7.99
CA ALA A 113 -4.47 -3.71 7.91
C ALA A 113 -5.26 -3.77 6.59
N VAL A 114 -5.09 -4.85 5.82
CA VAL A 114 -5.70 -5.03 4.50
C VAL A 114 -6.53 -6.31 4.50
N GLY A 115 -7.75 -6.26 3.95
CA GLY A 115 -8.60 -7.45 3.86
C GLY A 115 -8.99 -8.03 5.22
N THR A 116 -8.96 -7.23 6.29
CA THR A 116 -9.39 -7.69 7.61
C THR A 116 -10.92 -7.76 7.69
N HIS A 117 -11.41 -8.79 8.37
CA HIS A 117 -12.81 -8.97 8.74
C HIS A 117 -12.96 -8.66 10.21
N PHE A 118 -13.26 -7.41 10.53
CA PHE A 118 -13.55 -7.05 11.90
C PHE A 118 -14.68 -6.05 11.96
N SER A 119 -15.86 -6.55 12.31
CA SER A 119 -16.92 -5.73 12.88
C SER A 119 -17.19 -6.19 14.32
N LEU A 120 -17.64 -5.27 15.17
CA LEU A 120 -18.10 -5.61 16.52
C LEU A 120 -19.25 -6.62 16.48
N VAL A 121 -20.06 -6.60 15.41
CA VAL A 121 -21.15 -7.55 15.18
C VAL A 121 -20.59 -8.96 14.92
N ASP A 122 -19.59 -9.10 14.04
CA ASP A 122 -18.92 -10.39 13.78
C ASP A 122 -18.27 -10.97 15.05
N PHE A 123 -17.81 -10.10 15.95
CA PHE A 123 -17.26 -10.44 17.26
C PHE A 123 -18.32 -10.93 18.25
N LEU A 124 -19.47 -10.26 18.30
CA LEU A 124 -20.55 -10.60 19.24
C LEU A 124 -21.38 -11.81 18.78
N ASP A 125 -21.58 -11.98 17.47
CA ASP A 125 -22.39 -13.07 16.89
C ASP A 125 -21.69 -14.44 16.94
N LYS A 126 -20.35 -14.47 17.01
CA LYS A 126 -19.55 -15.70 16.98
C LYS A 126 -18.75 -15.85 18.26
N GLY A 127 -19.29 -16.62 19.22
CA GLY A 127 -18.62 -17.03 20.46
C GLY A 127 -17.40 -17.95 20.25
N ARG A 128 -16.43 -17.57 19.42
CA ARG A 128 -15.20 -18.32 19.14
C ARG A 128 -14.05 -17.87 20.04
N GLY A 129 -13.36 -18.83 20.64
CA GLY A 129 -12.26 -18.66 21.61
C GLY A 129 -10.96 -18.02 21.10
N GLY A 130 -10.98 -17.30 19.98
CA GLY A 130 -9.85 -16.53 19.44
C GLY A 130 -10.18 -15.07 19.11
N MET A 131 -11.44 -14.65 19.22
CA MET A 131 -11.82 -13.27 18.88
C MET A 131 -11.41 -12.27 19.98
N ALA A 132 -11.44 -12.70 21.25
CA ALA A 132 -11.09 -11.87 22.39
C ALA A 132 -9.62 -11.41 22.34
N SER A 133 -8.70 -12.27 21.90
CA SER A 133 -7.30 -11.89 21.67
C SER A 133 -7.19 -10.86 20.57
N THR A 134 -7.90 -11.03 19.45
CA THR A 134 -7.91 -10.05 18.35
C THR A 134 -8.37 -8.67 18.81
N PHE A 135 -9.43 -8.60 19.63
CA PHE A 135 -9.87 -7.31 20.16
C PHE A 135 -8.81 -6.67 21.07
N LEU A 136 -8.22 -7.43 21.99
CA LEU A 136 -7.20 -6.93 22.91
C LEU A 136 -5.92 -6.50 22.19
N VAL A 137 -5.48 -7.26 21.19
CA VAL A 137 -4.32 -6.90 20.36
C VAL A 137 -4.59 -5.59 19.63
N ARG A 138 -5.74 -5.45 18.97
CA ARG A 138 -6.11 -4.20 18.28
C ARG A 138 -6.25 -3.01 19.24
N LEU A 139 -6.69 -3.21 20.49
CA LEU A 139 -6.67 -2.16 21.52
C LEU A 139 -5.24 -1.78 21.90
N ARG A 140 -4.35 -2.76 22.09
CA ARG A 140 -2.94 -2.52 22.44
C ARG A 140 -2.21 -1.71 21.37
N ILE A 141 -2.42 -2.04 20.09
CA ILE A 141 -1.71 -1.41 18.97
C ILE A 141 -2.53 -0.31 18.28
N GLY A 142 -3.71 0.04 18.80
CA GLY A 142 -4.71 0.84 18.11
C GLY A 142 -4.23 2.23 17.69
N SER A 143 -3.26 2.82 18.39
CA SER A 143 -2.66 4.11 18.04
C SER A 143 -1.81 4.06 16.76
N LYS A 144 -1.36 2.87 16.35
CA LYS A 144 -0.53 2.63 15.17
C LYS A 144 -1.26 1.88 14.06
N LEU A 145 -2.47 1.39 14.32
CA LEU A 145 -3.22 0.52 13.42
C LEU A 145 -4.24 1.32 12.60
N VAL A 146 -4.13 1.24 11.27
CA VAL A 146 -5.08 1.85 10.33
C VAL A 146 -5.65 0.79 9.40
N ASP A 147 -6.96 0.82 9.16
CA ASP A 147 -7.62 -0.09 8.21
C ASP A 147 -7.65 0.50 6.80
N ALA A 148 -7.19 -0.26 5.81
CA ALA A 148 -7.14 0.16 4.40
C ALA A 148 -8.53 0.51 3.83
N LYS A 149 -9.60 -0.11 4.35
CA LYS A 149 -11.00 0.23 3.97
C LYS A 149 -11.33 1.68 4.25
N GLY A 150 -10.75 2.25 5.32
CA GLY A 150 -10.90 3.66 5.69
C GLY A 150 -10.05 4.60 4.84
N ILE A 151 -8.88 4.13 4.38
CA ILE A 151 -7.94 4.93 3.59
C ILE A 151 -8.53 5.28 2.23
N GLY A 152 -9.17 4.32 1.54
CA GLY A 152 -9.78 4.56 0.23
C GLY A 152 -10.78 5.72 0.23
N ARG A 153 -11.56 5.88 1.30
CA ARG A 153 -12.53 6.97 1.46
C ARG A 153 -11.87 8.33 1.73
N LEU A 154 -10.73 8.34 2.41
CA LEU A 154 -9.98 9.57 2.69
C LEU A 154 -9.19 10.06 1.46
N TRP A 155 -8.70 9.13 0.64
CA TRP A 155 -7.87 9.45 -0.53
C TRP A 155 -8.67 9.70 -1.81
N SER A 156 -9.88 9.14 -1.95
CA SER A 156 -10.73 9.38 -3.14
C SER A 156 -11.16 10.84 -3.30
N GLU A 157 -11.23 11.60 -2.20
CA GLU A 157 -11.63 13.01 -2.18
C GLU A 157 -10.57 13.96 -2.78
N ARG A 158 -9.31 13.51 -2.95
CA ARG A 158 -8.18 14.40 -3.31
C ARG A 158 -7.61 14.12 -4.70
N ARG A 159 -8.47 14.05 -5.71
CA ARG A 159 -8.06 14.16 -7.12
C ARG A 159 -8.90 15.19 -7.87
N ARG A 160 -8.72 16.47 -7.54
CA ARG A 160 -8.68 17.45 -8.64
C ARG A 160 -7.34 17.24 -9.35
N PRO A 161 -7.31 17.06 -10.68
CA PRO A 161 -6.04 16.91 -11.37
C PRO A 161 -5.23 18.20 -11.15
N ALA A 162 -4.08 18.07 -10.50
CA ALA A 162 -3.12 19.15 -10.27
C ALA A 162 -2.75 19.87 -11.58
N VAL A 163 -3.02 19.24 -12.73
CA VAL A 163 -2.93 19.82 -14.08
C VAL A 163 -3.67 21.15 -14.19
N ILE A 164 -4.89 21.28 -13.65
CA ILE A 164 -5.65 22.55 -13.73
C ILE A 164 -4.99 23.64 -12.87
N GLU A 165 -4.51 23.28 -11.69
CA GLU A 165 -3.81 24.21 -10.79
C GLU A 165 -2.45 24.64 -11.37
N ILE A 166 -1.69 23.70 -11.95
CA ILE A 166 -0.44 23.97 -12.65
C ILE A 166 -0.69 24.86 -13.87
N LEU A 167 -1.72 24.57 -14.67
CA LEU A 167 -2.13 25.43 -15.80
C LEU A 167 -2.51 26.84 -15.33
N ALA A 168 -3.25 26.95 -14.22
CA ALA A 168 -3.62 28.24 -13.66
C ALA A 168 -2.40 29.04 -13.18
N ILE A 169 -1.43 28.38 -12.52
CA ILE A 169 -0.17 29.01 -12.08
C ILE A 169 0.66 29.46 -13.29
N VAL A 170 0.80 28.60 -14.30
CA VAL A 170 1.54 28.92 -15.54
C VAL A 170 0.87 30.08 -16.28
N ALA A 171 -0.46 30.07 -16.40
CA ALA A 171 -1.21 31.15 -17.02
C ALA A 171 -1.07 32.48 -16.25
N ALA A 172 -1.14 32.43 -14.92
CA ALA A 172 -0.94 33.59 -14.06
C ALA A 172 0.48 34.16 -14.18
N ALA A 173 1.50 33.30 -14.28
CA ALA A 173 2.89 33.73 -14.47
C ALA A 173 3.15 34.34 -15.86
N LEU A 174 2.49 33.83 -16.91
CA LEU A 174 2.61 34.34 -18.28
C LEU A 174 1.84 35.64 -18.52
N PHE A 175 0.80 35.91 -17.72
CA PHE A 175 -0.03 37.10 -17.85
C PHE A 175 0.76 38.43 -17.86
N PRO A 176 1.62 38.75 -16.87
CA PRO A 176 2.39 40.00 -16.88
C PRO A 176 3.38 40.06 -18.06
N VAL A 177 3.98 38.93 -18.45
CA VAL A 177 4.88 38.85 -19.61
C VAL A 177 4.13 39.22 -20.89
N ALA A 178 2.92 38.69 -21.07
CA ALA A 178 2.07 39.00 -22.22
C ALA A 178 1.66 40.49 -22.24
N VAL A 179 1.29 41.05 -21.09
CA VAL A 179 0.94 42.48 -20.97
C VAL A 179 2.12 43.38 -21.35
N VAL A 180 3.33 43.08 -20.87
CA VAL A 180 4.54 43.84 -21.22
C VAL A 180 4.88 43.67 -22.69
N ALA A 181 4.78 42.45 -23.23
CA ALA A 181 5.06 42.17 -24.65
C ALA A 181 4.16 42.99 -25.59
N VAL A 182 2.85 43.06 -25.34
CA VAL A 182 1.89 43.80 -26.20
C VAL A 182 2.08 45.31 -26.15
N ASN A 183 2.51 45.83 -24.99
CA ASN A 183 2.73 47.26 -24.78
C ASN A 183 4.16 47.72 -25.11
N SER A 184 5.09 46.79 -25.29
CA SER A 184 6.49 47.11 -25.58
C SER A 184 6.65 47.70 -27.00
N PRO A 185 7.17 48.94 -27.13
CA PRO A 185 7.52 49.53 -28.43
C PRO A 185 8.57 48.72 -29.17
N PHE A 186 9.47 48.05 -28.42
CA PHE A 186 10.52 47.20 -28.99
C PHE A 186 9.94 46.02 -29.78
N LEU A 187 8.92 45.34 -29.25
CA LEU A 187 8.32 44.20 -29.93
C LEU A 187 7.58 44.63 -31.21
N ARG A 188 6.90 45.78 -31.18
CA ARG A 188 6.25 46.34 -32.36
C ARG A 188 7.26 46.72 -33.44
N THR A 189 8.39 47.28 -33.06
CA THR A 189 9.48 47.63 -33.98
C THR A 189 10.17 46.38 -34.53
N PHE A 190 10.42 45.38 -33.68
CA PHE A 190 11.00 44.11 -34.09
C PHE A 190 10.08 43.34 -35.05
N LEU A 191 8.77 43.26 -34.77
CA LEU A 191 7.80 42.62 -35.66
C LEU A 191 7.66 43.37 -36.99
N LYS A 192 7.74 44.70 -36.99
CA LYS A 192 7.79 45.49 -38.24
C LYS A 192 9.07 45.21 -39.03
N ALA A 193 10.22 45.21 -38.37
CA ALA A 193 11.51 44.91 -39.00
C ALA A 193 11.54 43.47 -39.57
N LEU A 194 11.02 42.50 -38.82
CA LEU A 194 10.90 41.11 -39.26
C LEU A 194 9.96 40.99 -40.47
N ARG A 195 8.81 41.68 -40.44
CA ARG A 195 7.85 41.67 -41.55
C ARG A 195 8.45 42.28 -42.82
N LEU A 196 9.23 43.36 -42.68
CA LEU A 196 9.96 43.99 -43.78
C LEU A 196 11.08 43.09 -44.31
N TRP A 197 11.83 42.44 -43.43
CA TRP A 197 12.88 41.49 -43.81
C TRP A 197 12.32 40.26 -44.55
N VAL A 198 11.19 39.72 -44.08
CA VAL A 198 10.50 38.62 -44.76
C VAL A 198 9.94 39.07 -46.11
N ALA A 199 9.32 40.25 -46.19
CA ALA A 199 8.83 40.79 -47.46
C ALA A 199 9.97 41.00 -48.47
N SER A 200 11.12 41.53 -48.02
CA SER A 200 12.29 41.70 -48.88
C SER A 200 12.91 40.37 -49.34
N MET A 201 12.70 39.29 -48.59
CA MET A 201 13.17 37.94 -48.97
C MET A 201 12.24 37.28 -49.99
N ILE A 202 10.95 37.64 -49.98
CA ILE A 202 9.94 37.13 -50.92
C ILE A 202 9.97 37.92 -52.25
N GLU A 203 10.39 39.19 -52.23
CA GLU A 203 10.53 40.06 -53.41
C GLU A 203 11.95 40.02 -54.04
N ALA A 204 12.89 39.25 -53.48
CA ALA A 204 14.20 39.04 -54.08
C ALA A 204 14.08 38.04 -55.26
N PRO A 205 14.47 38.41 -56.50
CA PRO A 205 14.37 37.56 -57.69
C PRO A 205 15.34 36.37 -57.68
#